data_AF-A0A4P5QQA1-F1
#
_entry.id   AF-A0A4P5QQA1-F1
#
_cell.length_a   1.000
_cell.length_b   1.000
_cell.length_c   1.000
_cell.angle_alpha   90.00
_cell.angle_beta   90.00
_cell.angle_gamma   90.00
#
_symmetry.space_group_name_H-M   'P 1'
#
loop_
_entity.id
_entity.type
_entity.pdbx_description
1 polymer ?
#
loop_
_entity_poly.entity_id
_entity_poly.type
_entity_poly.pdbx_seq_one_letter_code
_entity_poly.pdbx_strand_id
1 'polypeptide(L)' 'MADKNFELLKADARHGSLHLKKIAADVYSVRVGLEYRALAFDRGTHLTWFWIGPHDEYERLIS' A
#
# COMPACT_ATOMS: atom_id res chain seq x y z
N MET A 1 8.62 11.04 7.13
CA MET A 1 8.32 9.63 7.52
C MET A 1 7.78 8.82 6.36
N ALA A 2 6.90 9.38 5.52
CA ALA A 2 6.38 8.70 4.33
C ALA A 2 7.51 8.22 3.39
N ASP A 3 8.52 9.05 3.11
CA ASP A 3 9.64 8.69 2.22
C ASP A 3 10.42 7.46 2.70
N LYS A 4 10.69 7.36 4.01
CA LYS A 4 11.37 6.19 4.59
C LYS A 4 10.54 4.91 4.44
N ASN A 5 9.23 5.01 4.63
CA ASN A 5 8.33 3.87 4.46
C ASN A 5 8.11 3.54 2.98
N PHE A 6 8.25 4.52 2.09
CA PHE A 6 8.22 4.29 0.64
C PHE A 6 9.48 3.58 0.16
N GLU A 7 10.65 3.96 0.66
CA GLU A 7 11.88 3.20 0.39
C GLU A 7 11.80 1.79 0.98
N LEU A 8 11.23 1.63 2.18
CA LEU A 8 10.95 0.32 2.75
C LEU A 8 9.97 -0.49 1.89
N LEU A 9 8.94 0.15 1.33
CA LEU A 9 7.98 -0.49 0.42
C LEU A 9 8.66 -1.03 -0.85
N LYS A 10 9.60 -0.27 -1.42
CA LYS A 10 10.39 -0.72 -2.58
C LYS A 10 11.30 -1.89 -2.24
N ALA A 11 11.89 -1.89 -1.05
CA ALA A 11 12.83 -2.92 -0.61
C ALA A 11 12.13 -4.21 -0.16
N ASP A 12 11.06 -4.09 0.63
CA ASP A 12 10.29 -5.20 1.18
C ASP A 12 8.83 -4.79 1.43
N ALA A 13 7.97 -5.03 0.43
CA ALA A 13 6.54 -4.79 0.53
C ALA A 13 5.82 -5.66 1.60
N ARG A 14 6.45 -6.74 2.07
CA ARG A 14 5.89 -7.64 3.09
C ARG A 14 6.39 -7.30 4.49
N HIS A 15 7.17 -6.23 4.65
CA HIS A 15 7.67 -5.82 5.95
C HIS A 15 6.52 -5.55 6.93
N GLY A 16 6.62 -6.10 8.14
CA GLY A 16 5.54 -6.07 9.13
C GLY A 16 5.03 -4.66 9.47
N SER A 17 5.89 -3.65 9.43
CA SER A 17 5.51 -2.24 9.68
C SER A 17 4.66 -1.61 8.58
N LEU A 18 4.63 -2.18 7.37
CA LEU A 18 3.80 -1.70 6.25
C LEU A 18 2.36 -2.22 6.34
N HIS A 19 2.09 -3.21 7.20
CA HIS A 19 0.74 -3.77 7.41
C HIS A 19 0.06 -4.14 6.08
N LEU A 20 0.77 -4.88 5.21
CA LEU A 20 0.24 -5.35 3.93
C LEU A 20 -1.04 -6.17 4.15
N LYS A 21 -2.15 -5.69 3.59
CA LYS A 21 -3.48 -6.30 3.75
C LYS A 21 -4.17 -6.42 2.40
N LYS A 22 -4.75 -7.60 2.12
CA LYS A 22 -5.67 -7.80 1.00
C LYS A 22 -7.01 -7.12 1.31
N ILE A 23 -7.46 -6.20 0.45
CA ILE A 23 -8.69 -5.43 0.64
C ILE A 23 -9.78 -5.76 -0.40
N ALA A 24 -9.41 -6.37 -1.52
CA ALA A 24 -10.35 -6.89 -2.52
C ALA A 24 -9.80 -8.15 -3.21
N ALA A 25 -10.54 -8.71 -4.18
CA ALA A 25 -10.18 -9.94 -4.89
C ALA A 25 -8.73 -9.95 -5.38
N ASP A 26 -8.27 -8.85 -5.98
CA ASP A 26 -6.91 -8.70 -6.50
C ASP A 26 -6.22 -7.41 -6.01
N VAL A 27 -6.69 -6.79 -4.92
CA VAL A 27 -6.15 -5.51 -4.44
C VAL A 27 -5.59 -5.63 -3.03
N TYR A 28 -4.39 -5.09 -2.84
CA TYR A 28 -3.68 -4.97 -1.58
C TYR A 28 -3.49 -3.51 -1.19
N SER A 29 -3.49 -3.26 0.12
CA SER A 29 -3.23 -1.96 0.74
C SER A 29 -2.05 -2.06 1.72
N VAL A 30 -1.22 -1.02 1.76
CA VAL A 30 -0.12 -0.86 2.73
C VAL A 30 -0.13 0.53 3.36
N ARG A 31 0.46 0.62 4.55
CA ARG A 31 0.70 1.84 5.30
C ARG A 31 2.07 2.43 4.97
N VAL A 32 2.09 3.49 4.18
CA VAL A 32 3.34 4.20 3.81
C VAL A 32 3.53 5.42 4.72
N GLY A 33 3.37 5.23 6.02
CA GLY A 33 3.31 6.32 7.01
C GLY A 33 1.98 6.37 7.76
N LEU A 34 1.87 7.33 8.67
CA LEU A 34 0.67 7.52 9.48
C LEU A 34 -0.53 7.92 8.61
N GLU A 35 -0.32 8.87 7.71
CA GLU A 35 -1.36 9.54 6.92
C GLU A 35 -1.38 9.12 5.44
N TYR A 36 -0.54 8.18 5.02
CA TYR A 36 -0.44 7.75 3.62
C TYR A 36 -0.70 6.26 3.46
N ARG A 37 -1.34 5.90 2.35
CA ARG A 37 -1.59 4.53 1.93
C ARG A 37 -1.11 4.34 0.49
N ALA A 38 -0.76 3.11 0.15
CA ALA A 38 -0.54 2.72 -1.24
C ALA A 38 -1.35 1.47 -1.57
N LEU A 39 -1.77 1.36 -2.81
CA LEU A 39 -2.55 0.26 -3.35
C LEU A 39 -1.78 -0.48 -4.44
N ALA A 40 -1.90 -1.80 -4.44
CA ALA A 40 -1.34 -2.65 -5.46
C ALA A 40 -2.34 -3.68 -5.97
N PHE A 41 -2.21 -4.05 -7.24
CA PHE A 41 -2.84 -5.24 -7.79
C PHE A 41 -1.97 -6.47 -7.57
N ASP A 42 -2.59 -7.60 -7.23
CA ASP A 42 -1.96 -8.91 -7.25
C ASP A 42 -1.99 -9.48 -8.68
N ARG A 43 -0.80 -9.73 -9.24
CA ARG A 43 -0.64 -10.37 -10.56
C ARG A 43 -0.16 -11.81 -10.43
N GLY A 44 -0.33 -12.42 -9.26
CA GLY A 44 0.07 -13.80 -8.93
C GLY A 44 1.56 -13.96 -8.66
N THR A 45 2.43 -13.32 -9.45
CA THR A 45 3.90 -13.38 -9.26
C THR A 45 4.46 -12.18 -8.51
N HIS A 46 3.80 -11.02 -8.61
CA HIS A 46 4.23 -9.78 -7.99
C HIS A 46 3.07 -8.83 -7.74
N LEU A 47 3.28 -7.88 -6.84
CA LEU A 47 2.38 -6.77 -6.59
C LEU A 47 2.73 -5.60 -7.52
N THR A 48 1.74 -5.07 -8.24
CA THR A 48 1.89 -3.87 -9.08
C THR A 48 1.25 -2.68 -8.39
N TRP A 49 2.06 -1.74 -7.90
CA TRP A 49 1.59 -0.51 -7.26
C TRP A 49 0.99 0.45 -8.30
N PHE A 50 -0.26 0.89 -8.09
CA PHE A 50 -0.96 1.77 -9.02
C PHE A 50 -1.44 3.08 -8.39
N TRP A 51 -1.40 3.18 -7.06
CA TRP A 51 -1.83 4.38 -6.35
C TRP A 51 -1.06 4.53 -5.03
N ILE A 52 -0.73 5.77 -4.70
CA ILE A 52 -0.24 6.20 -3.39
C ILE A 52 -0.84 7.57 -3.09
N GLY A 53 -1.33 7.76 -1.88
CA GLY A 53 -1.94 9.02 -1.51
C GLY A 53 -2.36 9.09 -0.05
N PRO A 54 -2.97 10.21 0.34
CA PRO A 54 -3.41 10.46 1.70
C PRO A 54 -4.51 9.50 2.14
N HIS A 55 -4.66 9.32 3.45
CA HIS A 55 -5.62 8.39 4.03
C HIS A 55 -7.07 8.74 3.70
N ASP A 56 -7.43 10.01 3.65
CA ASP A 56 -8.79 10.47 3.31
C ASP A 56 -9.15 10.19 1.85
N GLU A 57 -8.22 10.35 0.91
CA GLU A 57 -8.40 9.91 -0.48
C GLU A 57 -8.53 8.39 -0.59
N TYR A 58 -7.70 7.65 0.18
CA TYR A 58 -7.82 6.19 0.27
C TYR A 58 -9.23 5.78 0.72
N GLU A 59 -9.76 6.36 1.80
CA GLU A 59 -11.10 6.02 2.31
C GLU A 59 -12.18 6.29 1.25
N ARG A 60 -12.04 7.36 0.45
CA ARG A 60 -12.97 7.63 -0.67
C ARG A 60 -12.87 6.62 -1.81
N LEU A 61 -11.70 6.06 -2.06
CA LEU A 61 -11.48 5.06 -3.12
C LEU A 61 -12.00 3.67 -2.75
N ILE A 62 -12.05 3.35 -1.45
CA ILE A 62 -12.44 2.03 -0.95
C ILE A 62 -13.83 1.98 -0.30
N SER A 63 -14.50 3.12 -0.15
CA SER A 63 -15.89 3.24 0.33
C SER A 63 -16.91 2.90 -0.76
#